data_AF-A0A933UPP1-F1
#
_entry.id   AF-A0A933UPP1-F1
#
_cell.length_a   1.000
_cell.length_b   1.000
_cell.length_c   1.000
_cell.angle_alpha   90.00
_cell.angle_beta   90.00
_cell.angle_gamma   90.00
#
_symmetry.space_group_name_H-M   'P 1'
#
loop_
_entity.id
_entity.type
_entity.pdbx_description
1 polymer ?
#
loop_
_entity_poly.entity_id
_entity_poly.type
_entity_poly.pdbx_seq_one_letter_code
_entity_poly.pdbx_strand_id
1 'polypeptide(L)'
;MLGRRSAADGAEESFRAFVVARRPALLRTAWLLTGSRDDAEDLVQTALVRAARHWARVVAAGDPEPYVRRVLVTVHVSAWRTASRRVVTTPLDGSPGGSPDGPLGEPADRRPGDSERADDRLVLAAALARLTPRQRTVHVLRFYEDLTETQTAATLGIGVGTVKSQTRHALARLRDLAPELAAFAPARTPDHEEVTS
;
A
#
# COMPACT_ATOMS: atom_id res chain seq x y z
N MET A 1 35.82 -20.86 14.10
CA MET A 1 34.45 -20.44 14.44
C MET A 1 34.14 -18.95 14.18
N LEU A 2 35.08 -18.09 13.74
CA LEU A 2 34.85 -16.63 13.64
C LEU A 2 34.06 -16.14 12.41
N GLY A 3 34.01 -16.89 11.30
CA GLY A 3 33.39 -16.39 10.06
C GLY A 3 31.86 -16.24 10.07
N ARG A 4 31.15 -17.05 10.88
CA ARG A 4 29.68 -17.03 10.91
C ARG A 4 29.11 -15.84 11.72
N ARG A 5 29.87 -15.34 12.70
CA ARG A 5 29.49 -14.17 13.51
C ARG A 5 29.64 -12.87 12.73
N SER A 6 30.77 -12.66 12.05
CA SER A 6 30.98 -11.46 11.22
C SER A 6 29.94 -11.29 10.10
N ALA A 7 29.50 -12.40 9.48
CA ALA A 7 28.43 -12.35 8.48
C ALA A 7 27.05 -12.03 9.09
N ALA A 8 26.78 -12.49 10.31
CA ALA A 8 25.55 -12.15 11.03
C ALA A 8 25.55 -10.67 11.47
N ASP A 9 26.67 -10.17 11.98
CA ASP A 9 26.83 -8.77 12.38
C ASP A 9 26.66 -7.82 11.17
N GLY A 10 27.23 -8.19 10.00
CA GLY A 10 27.03 -7.41 8.77
C GLY A 10 25.59 -7.45 8.23
N ALA A 11 24.90 -8.58 8.40
CA ALA A 11 23.48 -8.69 8.05
C ALA A 11 22.61 -7.83 8.99
N GLU A 12 22.93 -7.77 10.28
CA GLU A 12 22.22 -6.93 11.25
C GLU A 12 22.40 -5.43 10.95
N GLU A 13 23.63 -4.99 10.68
CA GLU A 13 23.91 -3.59 10.36
C GLU A 13 23.23 -3.15 9.05
N SER A 14 23.31 -3.98 8.01
CA SER A 14 22.62 -3.70 6.74
C SER A 14 21.09 -3.67 6.90
N PHE A 15 20.53 -4.51 7.77
CA PHE A 15 19.11 -4.48 8.09
C PHE A 15 18.74 -3.17 8.79
N ARG A 16 19.51 -2.77 9.80
CA ARG A 16 19.29 -1.51 10.52
C ARG A 16 19.34 -0.31 9.58
N ALA A 17 20.34 -0.25 8.71
CA ALA A 17 20.48 0.81 7.71
C ALA A 17 19.27 0.85 6.76
N PHE A 18 18.80 -0.32 6.29
CA PHE A 18 17.60 -0.41 5.46
C PHE A 18 16.35 0.10 6.20
N VAL A 19 16.14 -0.33 7.46
CA VAL A 19 14.99 0.08 8.27
C VAL A 19 14.98 1.60 8.43
N VAL A 20 16.11 2.21 8.80
CA VAL A 20 16.22 3.67 8.95
C VAL A 20 15.87 4.38 7.63
N ALA A 21 16.40 3.90 6.51
CA ALA A 21 16.18 4.53 5.21
C ALA A 21 14.75 4.35 4.67
N ARG A 22 14.11 3.21 4.92
CA ARG A 22 12.86 2.82 4.24
C ARG A 22 11.61 2.87 5.12
N ARG A 23 11.75 2.92 6.45
CA ARG A 23 10.59 2.99 7.36
C ARG A 23 9.60 4.12 7.03
N PRO A 24 10.02 5.35 6.69
CA PRO A 24 9.08 6.40 6.29
C PRO A 24 8.24 6.03 5.06
N ALA A 25 8.86 5.42 4.04
CA ALA A 25 8.15 4.99 2.83
C ALA A 25 7.18 3.85 3.13
N LEU A 26 7.61 2.86 3.90
CA LEU A 26 6.78 1.72 4.31
C LEU A 26 5.58 2.16 5.15
N LEU A 27 5.76 3.12 6.06
CA LEU A 27 4.65 3.67 6.86
C LEU A 27 3.62 4.41 6.01
N ARG A 28 4.06 5.18 5.02
CA ARG A 28 3.13 5.85 4.09
C ARG A 28 2.28 4.84 3.34
N THR A 29 2.89 3.80 2.79
CA THR A 29 2.14 2.73 2.11
C THR A 29 1.20 2.02 3.08
N ALA A 30 1.70 1.64 4.26
CA ALA A 30 0.90 0.93 5.26
C ALA A 30 -0.32 1.75 5.68
N TRP A 31 -0.17 3.06 5.88
CA TRP A 31 -1.25 3.97 6.21
C TRP A 31 -2.28 4.11 5.07
N LEU A 32 -1.85 4.15 3.81
CA LEU A 32 -2.77 4.12 2.67
C LEU A 32 -3.53 2.78 2.56
N LEU A 33 -2.95 1.69 3.04
CA LEU A 33 -3.60 0.38 3.08
C LEU A 33 -4.58 0.25 4.26
N THR A 34 -4.21 0.71 5.44
CA THR A 34 -5.00 0.51 6.67
C THR A 34 -6.02 1.61 6.90
N GLY A 35 -5.68 2.86 6.58
CA GLY A 35 -6.43 4.05 6.99
C GLY A 35 -6.30 4.35 8.49
N SER A 36 -5.36 3.72 9.19
CA SER A 36 -5.14 3.90 10.62
C SER A 36 -3.64 3.96 10.89
N ARG A 37 -3.22 4.92 11.71
CA ARG A 37 -1.82 5.10 12.07
C ARG A 37 -1.30 3.90 12.87
N ASP A 38 -2.04 3.49 13.89
CA ASP A 38 -1.64 2.39 14.77
C ASP A 38 -1.55 1.08 13.97
N ASP A 39 -2.56 0.80 13.13
CA ASP A 39 -2.54 -0.37 12.27
C ASP A 39 -1.39 -0.31 11.25
N ALA A 40 -1.01 0.88 10.79
CA ALA A 40 0.11 1.05 9.86
C ALA A 40 1.45 0.78 10.54
N GLU A 41 1.65 1.28 11.75
CA GLU A 41 2.85 1.04 12.56
C GLU A 41 3.00 -0.46 12.86
N ASP A 42 1.91 -1.11 13.28
CA ASP A 42 1.86 -2.56 13.54
C ASP A 42 2.13 -3.39 12.28
N LEU A 43 1.57 -2.97 11.14
CA LEU A 43 1.77 -3.62 9.85
C LEU A 43 3.25 -3.55 9.42
N VAL A 44 3.87 -2.37 9.52
CA VAL A 44 5.29 -2.18 9.19
C VAL A 44 6.17 -2.98 10.13
N GLN A 45 5.91 -2.93 11.43
CA GLN A 45 6.67 -3.69 12.42
C GLN A 45 6.60 -5.18 12.14
N THR A 46 5.40 -5.72 11.91
CA THR A 46 5.21 -7.13 11.58
C THR A 46 5.96 -7.53 10.31
N ALA A 47 5.93 -6.68 9.28
CA ALA A 47 6.64 -6.94 8.03
C ALA A 47 8.16 -6.94 8.20
N LEU A 48 8.71 -5.97 8.93
CA LEU A 48 10.14 -5.87 9.21
C LEU A 48 10.63 -7.03 10.08
N VAL A 49 9.87 -7.45 11.09
CA VAL A 49 10.19 -8.62 11.91
C VAL A 49 10.24 -9.89 11.06
N ARG A 50 9.33 -10.06 10.10
CA ARG A 50 9.37 -11.19 9.16
C ARG A 50 10.55 -11.10 8.21
N ALA A 51 10.88 -9.90 7.73
CA ALA A 51 12.02 -9.69 6.84
C ALA A 51 13.36 -9.97 7.54
N ALA A 52 13.53 -9.55 8.80
CA ALA A 52 14.72 -9.78 9.60
C ALA A 52 15.12 -11.27 9.64
N ARG A 53 14.13 -12.18 9.76
CA ARG A 53 14.35 -13.64 9.81
C ARG A 53 15.00 -14.22 8.56
N HIS A 54 14.88 -13.54 7.42
CA HIS A 54 15.41 -14.00 6.14
C HIS A 54 16.41 -13.01 5.53
N TRP A 55 16.81 -11.99 6.28
CA TRP A 55 17.50 -10.82 5.76
C TRP A 55 18.78 -11.15 5.01
N ALA A 56 19.66 -11.97 5.61
CA ALA A 56 20.92 -12.38 5.00
C ALA A 56 20.73 -13.04 3.62
N ARG A 57 19.67 -13.83 3.44
CA ARG A 57 19.34 -14.46 2.16
C ARG A 57 18.77 -13.45 1.16
N VAL A 58 17.97 -12.50 1.64
CA VAL A 58 17.34 -11.48 0.80
C VAL A 58 18.40 -10.55 0.21
N VAL A 59 19.31 -10.02 1.03
CA VAL A 59 20.39 -9.15 0.55
C VAL A 59 21.38 -9.88 -0.36
N ALA A 60 21.64 -11.17 -0.10
CA ALA A 60 22.46 -12.00 -0.98
C ALA A 60 21.80 -12.24 -2.36
N ALA A 61 20.47 -12.13 -2.45
CA ALA A 61 19.73 -12.25 -3.70
C ALA A 61 19.58 -10.92 -4.46
N GLY A 62 20.07 -9.81 -3.91
CA GLY A 62 20.04 -8.48 -4.52
C GLY A 62 19.27 -7.46 -3.68
N ASP A 63 18.45 -6.65 -4.35
CA ASP A 63 17.69 -5.57 -3.70
C ASP A 63 16.64 -6.13 -2.71
N PRO A 64 16.69 -5.78 -1.42
CA PRO A 64 15.71 -6.22 -0.43
C PRO A 64 14.35 -5.52 -0.52
N GLU A 65 14.27 -4.36 -1.18
CA GLU A 65 13.06 -3.52 -1.21
C GLU A 65 11.81 -4.26 -1.76
N PRO A 66 11.87 -4.97 -2.90
CA PRO A 66 10.71 -5.69 -3.43
C PRO A 66 10.23 -6.81 -2.51
N TYR A 67 11.15 -7.45 -1.79
CA TYR A 67 10.83 -8.49 -0.83
C TYR A 67 10.08 -7.92 0.37
N VAL A 68 10.60 -6.84 0.97
CA VAL A 68 9.96 -6.20 2.14
C VAL A 68 8.59 -5.65 1.79
N ARG A 69 8.43 -4.97 0.64
CA ARG A 69 7.13 -4.50 0.14
C ARG A 69 6.15 -5.67 -0.05
N ARG A 70 6.61 -6.79 -0.62
CA ARG A 70 5.77 -7.99 -0.76
C ARG A 70 5.34 -8.54 0.60
N VAL A 71 6.23 -8.59 1.58
CA VAL A 71 5.90 -9.03 2.94
C VAL A 71 4.84 -8.11 3.56
N LEU A 72 5.00 -6.78 3.46
CA LEU A 72 4.04 -5.79 3.95
C LEU A 72 2.63 -6.06 3.41
N VAL A 73 2.51 -6.19 2.10
CA VAL A 73 1.22 -6.43 1.43
C VAL A 73 0.65 -7.79 1.81
N THR A 74 1.49 -8.82 1.88
CA THR A 74 1.06 -10.18 2.25
C THR A 74 0.50 -10.22 3.67
N VAL A 75 1.14 -9.51 4.62
CA VAL A 75 0.65 -9.39 5.99
C VAL A 75 -0.71 -8.71 6.01
N HIS A 76 -0.85 -7.55 5.35
CA HIS A 76 -2.12 -6.82 5.27
C HIS A 76 -3.25 -7.68 4.68
N VAL A 77 -2.99 -8.33 3.55
CA VAL A 77 -3.94 -9.21 2.86
C VAL A 77 -4.36 -10.40 3.71
N SER A 78 -3.42 -10.99 4.43
CA SER A 78 -3.72 -12.12 5.31
C SER A 78 -4.59 -11.70 6.49
N ALA A 79 -4.37 -10.51 7.05
CA ALA A 79 -5.13 -9.98 8.17
C ALA A 79 -6.60 -9.78 7.79
N TRP A 80 -6.90 -9.03 6.73
CA TRP A 80 -8.29 -8.78 6.36
C TRP A 80 -9.00 -10.03 5.83
N ARG A 81 -8.31 -10.95 5.12
CA ARG A 81 -8.91 -12.24 4.74
C ARG A 81 -9.31 -13.08 5.95
N THR A 82 -8.50 -13.05 7.01
CA THR A 82 -8.80 -13.77 8.25
C THR A 82 -9.97 -13.12 8.98
N ALA A 83 -10.02 -11.80 9.03
CA ALA A 83 -11.16 -11.06 9.58
C ALA A 83 -12.45 -11.39 8.82
N SER A 84 -12.45 -11.36 7.48
CA SER A 84 -13.61 -11.70 6.66
C SER A 84 -14.10 -13.14 6.88
N ARG A 85 -13.19 -14.10 7.06
CA ARG A 85 -13.57 -15.51 7.39
C ARG A 85 -14.19 -15.68 8.77
N ARG A 86 -13.90 -14.77 9.71
CA ARG A 86 -14.50 -14.79 11.05
C ARG A 86 -15.88 -14.12 11.09
N VAL A 87 -16.25 -13.37 10.05
CA VAL A 87 -17.43 -12.48 10.03
C VAL A 87 -18.59 -12.99 9.14
N VAL A 88 -18.41 -14.02 8.30
CA VAL A 88 -19.37 -14.38 7.23
C VAL A 88 -19.30 -15.91 6.99
N THR A 89 -20.33 -16.76 7.05
CA THR A 89 -21.78 -16.66 6.70
C THR A 89 -22.08 -15.89 5.43
N THR A 90 -21.91 -16.62 4.31
CA THR A 90 -22.63 -16.45 3.02
C THR A 90 -22.05 -15.41 2.02
N PRO A 91 -22.06 -15.69 0.70
CA PRO A 91 -21.03 -15.25 -0.26
C PRO A 91 -21.17 -13.83 -0.83
N LEU A 92 -20.03 -13.45 -1.41
CA LEU A 92 -19.78 -12.41 -2.42
C LEU A 92 -20.95 -12.22 -3.41
N ASP A 93 -21.78 -11.21 -3.18
CA ASP A 93 -22.28 -10.26 -4.18
C ASP A 93 -23.22 -9.26 -3.46
N GLY A 94 -22.90 -7.96 -3.52
CA GLY A 94 -23.72 -6.89 -2.93
C GLY A 94 -22.99 -6.02 -1.89
N SER A 95 -22.82 -4.74 -2.22
CA SER A 95 -22.28 -3.61 -1.43
C SER A 95 -22.90 -3.45 -0.01
N PRO A 96 -22.37 -2.59 0.88
CA PRO A 96 -21.06 -2.62 1.55
C PRO A 96 -21.20 -2.55 3.09
N GLY A 97 -20.36 -3.28 3.84
CA GLY A 97 -20.32 -3.20 5.31
C GLY A 97 -18.98 -2.63 5.82
N GLY A 98 -19.05 -1.46 6.47
CA GLY A 98 -18.00 -0.92 7.33
C GLY A 98 -17.12 0.16 6.68
N SER A 99 -17.54 1.42 6.75
CA SER A 99 -16.57 2.53 6.79
C SER A 99 -15.75 2.40 8.08
N PRO A 100 -14.42 2.59 8.05
CA PRO A 100 -13.68 2.84 9.28
C PRO A 100 -14.11 4.22 9.78
N ASP A 101 -14.90 4.25 10.85
CA ASP A 101 -15.27 5.49 11.54
C ASP A 101 -14.07 5.96 12.38
N GLY A 102 -13.40 7.02 11.91
CA GLY A 102 -12.38 7.74 12.66
C GLY A 102 -11.59 8.68 11.77
N PRO A 103 -11.32 9.94 12.21
CA PRO A 103 -10.40 10.81 11.48
C PRO A 103 -9.05 10.12 11.32
N LEU A 104 -8.53 10.13 10.09
CA LEU A 104 -7.25 9.52 9.78
C LEU A 104 -6.15 10.21 10.60
N GLY A 105 -5.37 9.43 11.37
CA GLY A 105 -4.23 9.95 12.12
C GLY A 105 -3.17 10.52 11.17
N GLU A 106 -2.63 11.70 11.51
CA GLU A 106 -1.64 12.38 10.69
C GLU A 106 -0.27 11.68 10.70
N PRO A 107 0.47 11.67 9.56
CA PRO A 107 1.80 11.08 9.49
C PRO A 107 2.83 11.86 10.32
N ALA A 108 3.73 11.14 11.00
CA ALA A 108 4.70 11.68 11.96
C ALA A 108 5.87 12.49 11.33
N ASP A 109 6.02 12.50 10.01
CA ASP A 109 7.19 13.07 9.31
C ASP A 109 6.87 14.43 8.64
N ARG A 110 6.34 15.41 9.39
CA ARG A 110 6.16 16.78 8.86
C ARG A 110 7.48 17.56 8.85
N ARG A 111 7.94 18.01 7.68
CA ARG A 111 8.85 19.16 7.55
C ARG A 111 8.07 20.45 7.24
N PRO A 112 8.55 21.63 7.66
CA PRO A 112 7.97 22.91 7.24
C PRO A 112 8.11 23.05 5.71
N GLY A 113 6.98 23.13 5.00
CA GLY A 113 6.90 23.09 3.52
C GLY A 113 6.17 21.87 2.96
N ASP A 114 5.90 20.84 3.77
CA ASP A 114 5.11 19.67 3.38
C ASP A 114 3.59 19.86 3.56
N SER A 115 3.12 21.03 4.01
CA SER A 115 1.72 21.23 4.44
C SER A 115 0.71 20.95 3.34
N GLU A 116 0.84 21.56 2.15
CA GLU A 116 -0.06 21.30 1.01
C GLU A 116 -0.01 19.84 0.55
N ARG A 117 1.20 19.26 0.46
CA ARG A 117 1.38 17.84 0.10
C ARG A 117 0.85 16.89 1.18
N ALA A 118 0.85 17.29 2.44
CA ALA A 118 0.29 16.52 3.55
C ALA A 118 -1.24 16.57 3.52
N ASP A 119 -1.82 17.70 3.18
CA ASP A 119 -3.27 17.88 3.00
C ASP A 119 -3.77 17.02 1.84
N ASP A 120 -3.11 17.04 0.67
CA ASP A 120 -3.45 16.18 -0.48
C ASP A 120 -3.40 14.70 -0.12
N ARG A 121 -2.39 14.29 0.66
CA ARG A 121 -2.24 12.90 1.13
C ARG A 121 -3.34 12.51 2.11
N LEU A 122 -3.75 13.43 2.98
CA LEU A 122 -4.87 13.24 3.91
C LEU A 122 -6.17 13.03 3.14
N VAL A 123 -6.41 13.84 2.10
CA VAL A 123 -7.58 13.68 1.23
C VAL A 123 -7.54 12.34 0.47
N LEU A 124 -6.39 11.98 -0.11
CA LEU A 124 -6.23 10.70 -0.82
C LEU A 124 -6.49 9.51 0.10
N ALA A 125 -5.91 9.50 1.29
CA ALA A 125 -6.13 8.42 2.24
C ALA A 125 -7.58 8.36 2.72
N ALA A 126 -8.23 9.52 2.94
CA ALA A 126 -9.63 9.57 3.36
C ALA A 126 -10.53 8.99 2.28
N ALA A 127 -10.27 9.32 1.02
CA ALA A 127 -10.98 8.75 -0.11
C ALA A 127 -10.76 7.24 -0.26
N LEU A 128 -9.51 6.78 -0.16
CA LEU A 128 -9.16 5.36 -0.20
C LEU A 128 -9.75 4.57 0.98
N ALA A 129 -9.93 5.20 2.14
CA ALA A 129 -10.57 4.60 3.30
C ALA A 129 -12.03 4.20 3.03
N ARG A 130 -12.72 4.90 2.11
CA ARG A 130 -14.11 4.60 1.69
C ARG A 130 -14.25 3.38 0.77
N LEU A 131 -13.13 2.82 0.30
CA LEU A 131 -13.09 1.58 -0.49
C LEU A 131 -13.05 0.33 0.40
N THR A 132 -13.54 -0.78 -0.13
CA THR A 132 -13.31 -2.10 0.49
C THR A 132 -11.81 -2.39 0.60
N PRO A 133 -11.34 -3.18 1.60
CA PRO A 133 -9.91 -3.46 1.77
C PRO A 133 -9.24 -4.01 0.51
N ARG A 134 -9.95 -4.88 -0.23
CA ARG A 134 -9.46 -5.44 -1.50
C ARG A 134 -9.29 -4.39 -2.60
N GLN A 135 -10.29 -3.51 -2.77
CA GLN A 135 -10.24 -2.42 -3.76
C GLN A 135 -9.12 -1.43 -3.44
N ARG A 136 -9.03 -1.03 -2.17
CA ARG A 136 -7.98 -0.15 -1.66
C ARG A 136 -6.59 -0.72 -1.91
N THR A 137 -6.38 -2.00 -1.57
CA THR A 137 -5.10 -2.68 -1.79
C THR A 137 -4.71 -2.67 -3.27
N VAL A 138 -5.63 -3.01 -4.19
CA VAL A 138 -5.35 -3.00 -5.64
C VAL A 138 -4.93 -1.59 -6.10
N HIS A 139 -5.62 -0.55 -5.62
CA HIS A 139 -5.31 0.84 -5.97
C HIS A 139 -3.95 1.29 -5.48
N VAL A 140 -3.65 1.08 -4.20
CA VAL A 140 -2.35 1.43 -3.61
C VAL A 140 -1.22 0.73 -4.39
N LEU A 141 -1.37 -0.56 -4.70
CA LEU A 141 -0.35 -1.30 -5.44
C LEU A 141 -0.13 -0.79 -6.87
N ARG A 142 -1.21 -0.45 -7.59
CA ARG A 142 -1.13 -0.06 -8.99
C ARG A 142 -0.62 1.37 -9.19
N PHE A 143 -1.03 2.29 -8.33
CA PHE A 143 -0.87 3.72 -8.57
C PHE A 143 0.05 4.44 -7.58
N TYR A 144 0.14 3.96 -6.34
CA TYR A 144 1.06 4.55 -5.36
C TYR A 144 2.42 3.83 -5.37
N GLU A 145 2.39 2.55 -5.73
CA GLU A 145 3.52 1.63 -5.67
C GLU A 145 4.03 1.23 -7.07
N ASP A 146 3.43 1.78 -8.12
CA ASP A 146 3.77 1.60 -9.54
C ASP A 146 3.89 0.14 -10.01
N LEU A 147 3.19 -0.80 -9.34
CA LEU A 147 3.20 -2.19 -9.78
C LEU A 147 2.34 -2.35 -11.03
N THR A 148 2.82 -3.16 -11.98
CA THR A 148 2.01 -3.62 -13.12
C THR A 148 0.82 -4.46 -12.66
N GLU A 149 -0.16 -4.67 -13.54
CA GLU A 149 -1.30 -5.54 -13.25
C GLU A 149 -0.87 -6.97 -12.95
N THR A 150 0.12 -7.48 -13.69
CA THR A 150 0.70 -8.81 -13.48
C THR A 150 1.42 -8.91 -12.14
N GLN A 151 2.22 -7.91 -11.77
CA GLN A 151 2.89 -7.88 -10.46
C GLN A 151 1.88 -7.77 -9.31
N THR A 152 0.82 -6.97 -9.49
CA THR A 152 -0.27 -6.84 -8.52
C THR A 152 -1.02 -8.17 -8.36
N ALA A 153 -1.36 -8.83 -9.47
CA ALA A 153 -2.03 -10.13 -9.49
C ALA A 153 -1.20 -11.20 -8.77
N ALA A 154 0.10 -11.28 -9.07
CA ALA A 154 1.03 -12.19 -8.41
C ALA A 154 1.15 -11.91 -6.91
N THR A 155 1.21 -10.63 -6.52
CA THR A 155 1.32 -10.24 -5.10
C THR A 155 0.05 -10.58 -4.31
N LEU A 156 -1.12 -10.43 -4.92
CA LEU A 156 -2.40 -10.69 -4.27
C LEU A 156 -2.88 -12.15 -4.39
N GLY A 157 -2.26 -12.95 -5.27
CA GLY A 157 -2.70 -14.30 -5.58
C GLY A 157 -4.07 -14.33 -6.26
N ILE A 158 -4.31 -13.40 -7.19
CA ILE A 158 -5.57 -13.28 -7.95
C ILE A 158 -5.29 -13.20 -9.45
N GLY A 159 -6.31 -13.34 -10.30
CA GLY A 159 -6.15 -13.20 -11.75
C GLY A 159 -5.91 -11.75 -12.19
N VAL A 160 -5.14 -11.56 -13.28
CA VAL A 160 -4.91 -10.23 -13.89
C VAL A 160 -6.23 -9.56 -14.29
N GLY A 161 -7.18 -10.34 -14.83
CA GLY A 161 -8.53 -9.84 -15.14
C GLY A 161 -9.27 -9.30 -13.90
N THR A 162 -9.05 -9.91 -12.74
CA THR A 162 -9.60 -9.42 -11.47
C THR A 162 -8.93 -8.12 -11.02
N VAL A 163 -7.64 -7.93 -11.28
CA VAL A 163 -6.96 -6.64 -11.01
C VAL A 163 -7.57 -5.54 -11.86
N LYS A 164 -7.78 -5.79 -13.17
CA LYS A 164 -8.41 -4.85 -14.11
C LYS A 164 -9.82 -4.45 -13.68
N SER A 165 -10.68 -5.43 -13.39
CA SER A 165 -12.05 -5.16 -12.97
C SER A 165 -12.09 -4.40 -11.65
N GLN A 166 -11.31 -4.81 -10.65
CA GLN A 166 -11.24 -4.11 -9.36
C GLN A 166 -10.71 -2.69 -9.49
N THR A 167 -9.72 -2.46 -10.35
CA THR A 167 -9.21 -1.11 -10.65
C THR A 167 -10.32 -0.22 -11.21
N ARG A 168 -11.06 -0.70 -12.23
CA ARG A 168 -12.20 0.02 -12.83
C ARG A 168 -13.29 0.32 -11.79
N HIS A 169 -13.70 -0.68 -11.02
CA HIS A 169 -14.77 -0.52 -10.03
C HIS A 169 -14.40 0.45 -8.92
N ALA A 170 -13.16 0.39 -8.44
CA ALA A 170 -12.70 1.29 -7.40
C ALA A 170 -12.48 2.72 -7.90
N LEU A 171 -12.06 2.93 -9.17
CA LEU A 171 -12.04 4.28 -9.76
C LEU A 171 -13.46 4.87 -9.88
N ALA A 172 -14.44 4.08 -10.34
CA ALA A 172 -15.83 4.53 -10.40
C ALA A 172 -16.33 4.92 -8.99
N ARG A 173 -16.09 4.05 -8.00
CA ARG A 173 -16.49 4.29 -6.62
C ARG A 173 -15.80 5.49 -5.99
N LEU A 174 -14.52 5.75 -6.30
CA LEU A 174 -13.83 6.95 -5.82
C LEU A 174 -14.39 8.23 -6.44
N ARG A 175 -14.79 8.20 -7.72
CA ARG A 175 -15.45 9.36 -8.37
C ARG A 175 -16.78 9.69 -7.70
N ASP A 176 -17.53 8.68 -7.29
CA ASP A 176 -18.82 8.87 -6.63
C ASP A 176 -18.66 9.28 -5.15
N LEU A 177 -17.72 8.63 -4.45
CA LEU A 177 -17.57 8.80 -3.00
C LEU A 177 -16.64 9.94 -2.60
N ALA A 178 -15.74 10.40 -3.47
CA ALA A 178 -14.73 11.41 -3.16
C ALA A 178 -14.58 12.44 -4.31
N PRO A 179 -15.64 13.23 -4.61
CA PRO A 179 -15.60 14.25 -5.64
C PRO A 179 -14.52 15.32 -5.41
N GLU A 180 -14.12 15.55 -4.16
CA GLU A 180 -13.00 16.43 -3.78
C GLU A 180 -11.68 16.02 -4.45
N LEU A 181 -11.51 14.75 -4.83
CA LEU A 181 -10.33 14.30 -5.56
C LEU A 181 -10.21 14.91 -6.97
N ALA A 182 -11.32 15.37 -7.55
CA ALA A 182 -11.31 16.00 -8.87
C ALA A 182 -10.50 17.30 -8.90
N ALA A 183 -10.34 17.98 -7.76
CA ALA A 183 -9.52 19.18 -7.65
C ALA A 183 -8.02 18.91 -7.86
N PHE A 184 -7.57 17.66 -7.69
CA PHE A 184 -6.18 17.23 -7.89
C PHE A 184 -5.95 16.59 -9.27
N ALA A 185 -6.99 16.43 -10.09
CA ALA A 185 -6.81 15.94 -11.45
C ALA A 185 -6.00 16.97 -12.24
N PRO A 186 -4.89 16.59 -12.90
CA PRO A 186 -4.20 17.52 -13.78
C PRO A 186 -5.22 18.02 -14.82
N ALA A 187 -5.21 19.33 -15.08
CA ALA A 187 -6.03 19.92 -16.13
C ALA A 187 -5.87 19.05 -17.37
N ARG A 188 -6.96 18.42 -17.83
CA ARG A 188 -6.91 17.62 -19.05
C ARG A 188 -6.41 18.56 -20.14
N THR A 189 -5.17 18.37 -20.59
CA THR A 189 -4.68 19.02 -21.79
C THR A 189 -5.64 18.60 -22.89
N PRO A 190 -6.35 19.53 -23.55
CA PRO A 190 -7.22 19.15 -24.65
C PRO A 190 -6.37 18.42 -25.69
N ASP A 191 -6.82 17.22 -26.07
CA ASP A 191 -6.21 16.42 -27.10
C ASP A 191 -6.01 17.28 -28.36
N HIS A 192 -4.82 17.17 -28.95
CA HIS A 192 -4.42 17.88 -30.15
C HIS A 192 -5.51 17.81 -31.22
N GLU A 193 -6.09 18.97 -31.56
CA GLU A 193 -6.95 19.12 -32.73
C GLU A 193 -6.24 18.54 -33.95
N GLU A 194 -6.96 17.67 -34.65
CA GLU A 194 -6.65 17.16 -35.98
C GLU A 194 -6.32 18.32 -36.92
N VAL A 195 -5.04 18.58 -37.16
CA VAL A 195 -4.61 19.30 -38.35
C VAL A 195 -4.60 18.28 -39.49
N THR A 196 -5.79 18.03 -40.04
CA THR A 196 -5.90 17.47 -41.38
C THR A 196 -5.85 18.65 -42.35
N SER A 197 -4.74 18.79 -43.07
CA SER A 197 -4.62 19.66 -44.23
C SER A 197 -4.13 18.83 -45.42
#